data_AF-X0S7H9-F1
#
_entry.id   AF-X0S7H9-F1
#
_cell.length_a   1.000
_cell.length_b   1.000
_cell.length_c   1.000
_cell.angle_alpha   90.00
_cell.angle_beta   90.00
_cell.angle_gamma   90.00
#
_symmetry.space_group_name_H-M   'P 1'
#
loop_
_entity.id
_entity.type
_entity.pdbx_description
1 polymer ?
#
loop_
_entity_poly.entity_id
_entity_poly.type
_entity_poly.pdbx_seq_one_letter_code
_entity_poly.pdbx_strand_id
1 'polypeptide(L)'
;TDIYIDDKDLIYVCDSGNNRISIFNGQGDFVSSIDFKEYSAGKIIGINPLGGIILRVDKTSIESSMSFITRAYFINMYSDQFDFKKNLYSISVPIMQHFRKGEKGIALSIPYQKELCWTLDSSGNVYIGESQTYEIQVFSPLGKQIRRIEKEYEQSKVLKPDIENYVKEQFQFDRKEGIFWSTTIKQKLRVPEHKPVFKKFFFAEDKLFVLRSENGNKERSFFDIFDSEGKYSWKMRLKIRPRIWKNNKIYTVEKDEDGYHVVKRYKVFWHL
;
A
#
# COMPACT_ATOMS: atom_id res chain seq x y z
N THR A 1 -5.18 -4.03 -12.16
CA THR A 1 -6.37 -3.20 -12.38
C THR A 1 -6.91 -2.71 -11.07
N ASP A 2 -7.24 -1.42 -10.97
CA ASP A 2 -7.84 -0.78 -9.80
C ASP A 2 -9.04 0.08 -10.26
N ILE A 3 -9.94 0.42 -9.35
CA ILE A 3 -11.15 1.20 -9.67
C ILE A 3 -11.29 2.33 -8.65
N TYR A 4 -11.58 3.52 -9.16
CA TYR A 4 -11.95 4.69 -8.35
C TYR A 4 -13.29 5.24 -8.86
N ILE A 5 -14.15 5.66 -7.94
CA ILE A 5 -15.44 6.31 -8.26
C ILE A 5 -15.40 7.68 -7.59
N ASP A 6 -15.62 8.74 -8.36
CA ASP A 6 -15.67 10.10 -7.82
C ASP A 6 -17.07 10.46 -7.30
N ASP A 7 -17.23 11.70 -6.85
CA ASP A 7 -18.49 12.24 -6.33
C ASP A 7 -19.52 12.58 -7.41
N LYS A 8 -19.14 12.49 -8.70
CA LYS A 8 -20.00 12.69 -9.88
C LYS A 8 -20.40 11.37 -10.53
N ASP A 9 -20.19 10.25 -9.83
CA ASP A 9 -20.40 8.89 -10.32
C ASP A 9 -19.58 8.54 -11.58
N LEU A 10 -18.47 9.23 -11.83
CA LEU A 10 -17.51 8.80 -12.85
C LEU A 10 -16.67 7.65 -12.30
N ILE A 11 -16.60 6.59 -13.10
CA ILE A 11 -15.88 5.37 -12.79
C ILE A 11 -14.57 5.37 -13.57
N TYR A 12 -13.47 5.43 -12.84
CA TYR A 12 -12.11 5.39 -13.38
C TYR A 12 -11.56 3.97 -13.21
N VAL A 13 -11.23 3.33 -14.32
CA VAL A 13 -10.61 2.01 -14.34
C VAL A 13 -9.13 2.17 -14.67
N CYS A 14 -8.27 1.94 -13.68
CA CYS A 14 -6.81 1.90 -13.85
C CYS A 14 -6.40 0.55 -14.44
N ASP A 15 -6.31 0.47 -15.75
CA ASP A 15 -5.85 -0.70 -16.49
C ASP A 15 -4.33 -0.69 -16.62
N SER A 16 -3.66 -1.08 -15.53
CA SER A 16 -2.20 -1.15 -15.45
C SER A 16 -1.56 -2.11 -16.45
N GLY A 17 -2.32 -3.07 -17.00
CA GLY A 17 -1.81 -3.99 -18.02
C GLY A 17 -1.64 -3.31 -19.37
N ASN A 18 -2.54 -2.38 -19.68
CA ASN A 18 -2.51 -1.57 -20.90
C ASN A 18 -1.95 -0.15 -20.65
N ASN A 19 -1.44 0.12 -19.44
CA ASN A 19 -1.00 1.44 -18.98
C ASN A 19 -2.04 2.55 -19.26
N ARG A 20 -3.32 2.25 -19.06
CA ARG A 20 -4.42 3.14 -19.43
C ARG A 20 -5.33 3.43 -18.26
N ILE A 21 -5.94 4.60 -18.25
CA ILE A 21 -7.12 4.89 -17.42
C ILE A 21 -8.31 5.05 -18.36
N SER A 22 -9.36 4.26 -18.15
CA SER A 22 -10.64 4.41 -18.87
C SER A 22 -11.68 5.00 -17.93
N ILE A 23 -12.50 5.91 -18.43
CA ILE A 23 -13.50 6.64 -17.66
C ILE A 23 -14.88 6.25 -18.19
N PHE A 24 -15.78 5.91 -17.28
CA PHE A 24 -17.17 5.58 -17.56
C PHE A 24 -18.10 6.45 -16.71
N ASN A 25 -19.35 6.63 -17.14
CA ASN A 25 -20.38 7.24 -16.29
C ASN A 25 -20.98 6.21 -15.31
N GLY A 26 -21.88 6.66 -14.43
CA GLY A 26 -22.56 5.80 -13.46
C GLY A 26 -23.47 4.72 -14.07
N GLN A 27 -23.79 4.85 -15.36
CA GLN A 27 -24.55 3.85 -16.13
C GLN A 27 -23.63 2.80 -16.78
N GLY A 28 -22.31 3.01 -16.75
CA GLY A 28 -21.31 2.14 -17.37
C GLY A 28 -20.99 2.49 -18.83
N ASP A 29 -21.51 3.60 -19.37
CA ASP A 29 -21.16 4.06 -20.71
C ASP A 29 -19.75 4.64 -20.71
N PHE A 30 -18.99 4.34 -21.77
CA PHE A 30 -17.65 4.88 -21.96
C PHE A 30 -17.69 6.39 -22.20
N VAL A 31 -16.87 7.13 -21.45
CA VAL A 31 -16.72 8.59 -21.56
C VAL A 31 -15.44 8.94 -22.31
N SER A 32 -14.29 8.46 -21.82
CA SER A 32 -12.98 8.73 -22.43
C SER A 32 -11.90 7.79 -21.88
N SER A 33 -10.69 7.89 -22.42
CA SER A 33 -9.53 7.18 -21.88
C SER A 33 -8.24 7.97 -22.09
N ILE A 34 -7.25 7.69 -21.25
CA ILE A 34 -5.89 8.20 -21.42
C ILE A 34 -4.85 7.09 -21.24
N ASP A 35 -3.87 7.07 -22.15
CA ASP A 35 -2.76 6.14 -22.15
C ASP A 35 -1.50 6.77 -21.54
N PHE A 36 -0.77 5.98 -20.76
CA PHE A 36 0.50 6.33 -20.15
C PHE A 36 1.62 5.55 -20.84
N LYS A 37 2.55 6.27 -21.48
CA LYS A 37 3.64 5.64 -22.22
C LYS A 37 4.79 5.20 -21.33
N GLU A 38 5.13 6.01 -20.33
CA GLU A 38 6.33 5.82 -19.53
C GLU A 38 6.10 5.08 -18.21
N TYR A 39 4.84 5.01 -17.77
CA TYR A 39 4.46 4.49 -16.47
C TYR A 39 3.24 3.58 -16.58
N SER A 40 3.16 2.62 -15.67
CA SER A 40 1.93 1.89 -15.38
C SER A 40 1.03 2.75 -14.50
N ALA A 41 -0.18 3.05 -15.01
CA ALA A 41 -1.23 3.73 -14.26
C ALA A 41 -1.79 2.77 -13.21
N GLY A 42 -1.28 2.90 -11.99
CA GLY A 42 -1.52 1.93 -10.93
C GLY A 42 -2.86 2.11 -10.22
N LYS A 43 -3.08 3.29 -9.64
CA LYS A 43 -4.24 3.53 -8.76
C LYS A 43 -4.52 5.03 -8.60
N ILE A 44 -5.74 5.48 -8.88
CA ILE A 44 -6.21 6.78 -8.41
C ILE A 44 -6.45 6.68 -6.91
N ILE A 45 -5.76 7.54 -6.17
CA ILE A 45 -5.79 7.62 -4.72
C ILE A 45 -6.97 8.46 -4.26
N GLY A 46 -7.23 9.56 -4.98
CA GLY A 46 -8.34 10.46 -4.73
C GLY A 46 -8.29 11.65 -5.67
N ILE A 47 -9.40 12.37 -5.76
CA ILE A 47 -9.48 13.68 -6.41
C ILE A 47 -9.66 14.71 -5.30
N ASN A 48 -8.79 15.70 -5.24
CA ASN A 48 -8.88 16.73 -4.21
C ASN A 48 -9.96 17.78 -4.59
N PRO A 49 -10.42 18.63 -3.64
CA PRO A 49 -11.48 19.61 -3.91
C PRO A 49 -11.16 20.65 -4.99
N LEU A 50 -9.90 20.78 -5.40
CA LEU A 50 -9.46 21.66 -6.50
C LEU A 50 -9.49 20.94 -7.87
N GLY A 51 -9.98 19.71 -7.94
CA GLY A 51 -10.01 18.89 -9.16
C GLY A 51 -8.69 18.19 -9.46
N GLY A 52 -7.70 18.25 -8.56
CA GLY A 52 -6.41 17.58 -8.75
C GLY A 52 -6.53 16.08 -8.56
N ILE A 53 -6.22 15.31 -9.60
CA ILE A 53 -6.22 13.84 -9.55
C ILE A 53 -4.90 13.36 -8.95
N ILE A 54 -4.97 12.67 -7.80
CA ILE A 54 -3.81 12.06 -7.15
C ILE A 54 -3.71 10.62 -7.62
N LEU A 55 -2.68 10.33 -8.41
CA LEU A 55 -2.50 9.05 -9.08
C LEU A 55 -1.16 8.43 -8.67
N ARG A 56 -1.22 7.18 -8.21
CA ARG A 56 -0.04 6.33 -8.10
C ARG A 56 0.29 5.76 -9.48
N VAL A 57 1.46 6.07 -9.99
CA VAL A 57 2.04 5.41 -11.15
C VAL A 57 3.32 4.67 -10.77
N ASP A 58 3.68 3.64 -11.54
CA ASP A 58 4.89 2.88 -11.27
C ASP A 58 5.65 2.50 -12.54
N LYS A 59 6.96 2.31 -12.39
CA LYS A 59 7.87 1.89 -13.47
C LYS A 59 8.76 0.77 -12.95
N THR A 60 8.76 -0.36 -13.65
CA THR A 60 9.61 -1.50 -13.31
C THR A 60 10.87 -1.46 -14.16
N SER A 61 12.03 -1.65 -13.54
CA SER A 61 13.32 -1.80 -14.21
C SER A 61 14.04 -3.06 -13.72
N ILE A 62 14.84 -3.66 -14.60
CA ILE A 62 15.70 -4.79 -14.25
C ILE A 62 17.11 -4.22 -14.04
N GLU A 63 17.61 -4.33 -12.81
CA GLU A 63 18.97 -3.93 -12.49
C GLU A 63 19.91 -5.13 -12.66
N SER A 64 20.38 -5.30 -13.90
CA SER A 64 21.13 -6.48 -14.34
C SER A 64 22.42 -6.72 -13.54
N SER A 65 23.07 -5.65 -13.06
CA SER A 65 24.28 -5.73 -12.24
C SER A 65 24.05 -6.32 -10.84
N MET A 66 22.83 -6.17 -10.30
CA MET A 66 22.52 -6.59 -8.93
C MET A 66 21.55 -7.77 -8.84
N SER A 67 21.08 -8.30 -9.97
CA SER A 67 20.07 -9.38 -10.00
C SER A 67 18.76 -9.01 -9.29
N PHE A 68 18.39 -7.72 -9.24
CA PHE A 68 17.12 -7.27 -8.68
C PHE A 68 16.17 -6.78 -9.78
N ILE A 69 14.88 -6.99 -9.54
CA ILE A 69 13.82 -6.25 -10.22
C ILE A 69 13.42 -5.13 -9.28
N THR A 70 13.60 -3.89 -9.74
CA THR A 70 13.29 -2.68 -8.99
C THR A 70 12.01 -2.07 -9.52
N ARG A 71 11.18 -1.57 -8.62
CA ARG A 71 9.99 -0.79 -8.96
C ARG A 71 10.11 0.59 -8.37
N ALA A 72 10.04 1.59 -9.24
CA ALA A 72 9.87 2.98 -8.86
C ALA A 72 8.37 3.27 -8.75
N TYR A 73 7.95 3.84 -7.62
CA TYR A 73 6.60 4.30 -7.37
C TYR A 73 6.59 5.81 -7.28
N PHE A 74 5.59 6.44 -7.90
CA PHE A 74 5.40 7.87 -7.92
C PHE A 74 3.98 8.19 -7.46
N ILE A 75 3.84 9.18 -6.59
CA ILE A 75 2.56 9.81 -6.27
C ILE A 75 2.54 11.13 -6.99
N ASN A 76 1.79 11.18 -8.10
CA ASN A 76 1.72 12.33 -8.97
C ASN A 76 0.34 12.99 -8.84
N MET A 77 0.32 14.30 -9.03
CA MET A 77 -0.89 15.10 -9.16
C MET A 77 -1.06 15.50 -10.63
N TYR A 78 -2.27 15.33 -11.16
CA TYR A 78 -2.67 15.69 -12.52
C TYR A 78 -3.89 16.63 -12.50
N SER A 79 -4.17 17.34 -13.60
CA SER A 79 -5.49 17.96 -13.81
C SER A 79 -6.58 16.91 -14.02
N ASP A 80 -7.82 17.37 -14.11
CA ASP A 80 -8.99 16.60 -14.53
C ASP A 80 -8.89 16.10 -15.98
N GLN A 81 -8.06 16.72 -16.83
CA GLN A 81 -7.70 16.20 -18.16
C GLN A 81 -6.43 15.33 -18.15
N PHE A 82 -5.92 14.95 -16.97
CA PHE A 82 -4.71 14.15 -16.80
C PHE A 82 -3.40 14.81 -17.31
N ASP A 83 -3.34 16.14 -17.33
CA ASP A 83 -2.06 16.84 -17.51
C ASP A 83 -1.24 16.77 -16.23
N PHE A 84 0.03 16.35 -16.33
CA PHE A 84 0.92 16.30 -15.18
C PHE A 84 1.08 17.69 -14.55
N LYS A 85 0.83 17.79 -13.24
CA LYS A 85 1.03 19.03 -12.47
C LYS A 85 2.25 18.94 -11.57
N LYS A 86 2.38 17.85 -10.82
CA LYS A 86 3.44 17.75 -9.81
C LYS A 86 3.73 16.31 -9.41
N ASN A 87 4.99 15.99 -9.13
CA ASN A 87 5.36 14.81 -8.35
C ASN A 87 5.36 15.19 -6.86
N LEU A 88 4.53 14.51 -6.06
CA LEU A 88 4.46 14.72 -4.61
C LEU A 88 5.50 13.86 -3.88
N TYR A 89 5.70 12.64 -4.37
CA TYR A 89 6.63 11.69 -3.76
C TYR A 89 7.11 10.66 -4.77
N SER A 90 8.34 10.17 -4.59
CA SER A 90 8.93 9.11 -5.40
C SER A 90 9.79 8.19 -4.53
N ILE A 91 9.73 6.88 -4.81
CA ILE A 91 10.59 5.90 -4.15
C ILE A 91 10.94 4.78 -5.13
N SER A 92 12.17 4.28 -5.08
CA SER A 92 12.59 3.06 -5.79
C SER A 92 12.87 1.93 -4.81
N VAL A 93 12.31 0.76 -5.09
CA VAL A 93 12.30 -0.37 -4.17
C VAL A 93 12.64 -1.65 -4.92
N PRO A 94 13.64 -2.45 -4.50
CA PRO A 94 13.85 -3.78 -5.07
C PRO A 94 12.71 -4.68 -4.58
N ILE A 95 11.90 -5.17 -5.52
CA ILE A 95 10.70 -5.96 -5.22
C ILE A 95 10.94 -7.46 -5.38
N MET A 96 11.88 -7.85 -6.24
CA MET A 96 12.27 -9.25 -6.44
C MET A 96 13.78 -9.39 -6.59
N GLN A 97 14.30 -10.53 -6.16
CA GLN A 97 15.69 -10.94 -6.37
C GLN A 97 15.74 -12.20 -7.23
N HIS A 98 16.62 -12.20 -8.24
CA HIS A 98 16.95 -13.36 -9.03
C HIS A 98 18.03 -14.19 -8.35
N PHE A 99 17.82 -15.49 -8.32
CA PHE A 99 18.76 -16.51 -7.87
C PHE A 99 19.13 -17.41 -9.04
N ARG A 100 20.39 -17.81 -9.10
CA ARG A 100 20.89 -18.81 -10.06
C ARG A 100 21.65 -19.91 -9.32
N LYS A 101 21.45 -21.15 -9.74
CA LYS A 101 22.18 -22.33 -9.26
C LYS A 101 22.33 -23.32 -10.42
N GLY A 102 23.53 -23.38 -10.99
CA GLY A 102 23.77 -24.06 -12.26
C GLY A 102 22.95 -23.40 -13.38
N GLU A 103 22.26 -24.20 -14.18
CA GLU A 103 21.41 -23.74 -15.28
C GLU A 103 20.03 -23.26 -14.82
N LYS A 104 19.63 -23.54 -13.57
CA LYS A 104 18.34 -23.10 -13.03
C LYS A 104 18.41 -21.67 -12.52
N GLY A 105 17.32 -20.93 -12.73
CA GLY A 105 17.09 -19.61 -12.17
C GLY A 105 15.68 -19.46 -11.61
N ILE A 106 15.53 -18.65 -10.56
CA ILE A 106 14.24 -18.30 -9.96
C ILE A 106 14.25 -16.83 -9.55
N ALA A 107 13.11 -16.14 -9.67
CA ALA A 107 12.92 -14.80 -9.12
C ALA A 107 11.93 -14.90 -7.95
N LEU A 108 12.30 -14.34 -6.80
CA LEU A 108 11.48 -14.38 -5.59
C LEU A 108 11.27 -12.97 -5.05
N SER A 109 10.09 -12.71 -4.49
CA SER A 109 9.79 -11.44 -3.84
C SER A 109 10.68 -11.19 -2.64
N ILE A 110 11.05 -9.94 -2.37
CA ILE A 110 11.85 -9.62 -1.18
C ILE A 110 10.91 -9.42 0.02
N PRO A 111 10.99 -10.25 1.07
CA PRO A 111 10.11 -10.09 2.23
C PRO A 111 10.48 -8.84 3.03
N TYR A 112 9.50 -8.31 3.78
CA TYR A 112 9.64 -7.13 4.67
C TYR A 112 10.09 -5.84 3.97
N GLN A 113 9.97 -5.80 2.65
CA GLN A 113 10.29 -4.62 1.89
C GLN A 113 9.37 -3.46 2.26
N LYS A 114 9.90 -2.22 2.20
CA LYS A 114 9.05 -1.05 2.41
C LYS A 114 7.98 -0.93 1.34
N GLU A 115 6.81 -0.49 1.80
CA GLU A 115 5.64 -0.22 1.01
C GLU A 115 5.33 1.27 1.12
N LEU A 116 4.93 1.86 -0.01
CA LEU A 116 4.45 3.22 -0.03
C LEU A 116 2.97 3.21 0.39
N CYS A 117 2.62 4.02 1.37
CA CYS A 117 1.27 4.16 1.90
C CYS A 117 0.78 5.59 1.68
N TRP A 118 -0.54 5.75 1.52
CA TRP A 118 -1.14 7.05 1.23
C TRP A 118 -2.61 7.13 1.65
N THR A 119 -3.10 8.34 1.87
CA THR A 119 -4.53 8.68 1.99
C THR A 119 -4.76 10.16 1.67
N LEU A 120 -6.02 10.56 1.47
CA LEU A 120 -6.44 11.96 1.52
C LEU A 120 -7.26 12.20 2.79
N ASP A 121 -7.23 13.44 3.29
CA ASP A 121 -8.25 13.94 4.22
C ASP A 121 -9.41 14.63 3.48
N SER A 122 -10.43 15.06 4.22
CA SER A 122 -11.61 15.75 3.68
C SER A 122 -11.29 17.13 3.06
N SER A 123 -10.15 17.73 3.41
CA SER A 123 -9.68 18.99 2.81
C SER A 123 -8.87 18.77 1.53
N GLY A 124 -8.61 17.51 1.16
CA GLY A 124 -7.80 17.13 0.00
C GLY A 124 -6.30 17.19 0.23
N ASN A 125 -5.84 17.28 1.49
CA ASN A 125 -4.43 17.12 1.79
C ASN A 125 -4.02 15.66 1.55
N VAL A 126 -2.87 15.44 0.92
CA VAL A 126 -2.36 14.11 0.61
C VAL A 126 -1.34 13.71 1.66
N TYR A 127 -1.57 12.57 2.30
CA TYR A 127 -0.68 11.98 3.30
C TYR A 127 0.07 10.84 2.63
N ILE A 128 1.40 10.82 2.75
CA ILE A 128 2.28 9.84 2.10
C ILE A 128 3.34 9.39 3.10
N GLY A 129 3.58 8.08 3.21
CA GLY A 129 4.61 7.55 4.11
C GLY A 129 5.17 6.22 3.63
N GLU A 130 6.44 5.96 3.93
CA GLU A 130 7.07 4.66 3.72
C GLU A 130 6.84 3.77 4.93
N SER A 131 6.48 2.51 4.72
CA SER A 131 6.11 1.64 5.83
C SER A 131 7.25 1.31 6.80
N GLN A 132 8.51 1.56 6.46
CA GLN A 132 9.68 1.26 7.32
C GLN A 132 10.02 2.38 8.30
N THR A 133 9.64 3.62 8.01
CA THR A 133 9.87 4.76 8.89
C THR A 133 8.54 5.24 9.42
N TYR A 134 8.46 5.65 10.68
CA TYR A 134 7.23 6.26 11.19
C TYR A 134 7.19 7.75 10.81
N GLU A 135 7.30 8.03 9.51
CA GLU A 135 7.24 9.37 8.93
C GLU A 135 6.09 9.41 7.92
N ILE A 136 5.14 10.31 8.14
CA ILE A 136 4.04 10.59 7.21
C ILE A 136 4.14 12.05 6.79
N GLN A 137 4.45 12.30 5.53
CA GLN A 137 4.52 13.62 4.93
C GLN A 137 3.12 14.05 4.46
N VAL A 138 2.79 15.32 4.68
CA VAL A 138 1.48 15.89 4.33
C VAL A 138 1.66 16.99 3.31
N PHE A 139 0.94 16.88 2.20
CA PHE A 139 0.94 17.82 1.09
C PHE A 139 -0.42 18.50 0.99
N SER A 140 -0.45 19.82 0.79
CA SER A 140 -1.67 20.55 0.53
C SER A 140 -2.34 20.12 -0.79
N PRO A 141 -3.60 20.51 -1.07
CA PRO A 141 -4.24 20.25 -2.37
C PRO A 141 -3.49 20.84 -3.57
N LEU A 142 -2.63 21.84 -3.35
CA LEU A 142 -1.74 22.42 -4.36
C LEU A 142 -0.39 21.66 -4.47
N GLY A 143 -0.21 20.59 -3.70
CA GLY A 143 0.99 19.76 -3.67
C GLY A 143 2.17 20.40 -2.94
N LYS A 144 1.97 21.41 -2.09
CA LYS A 144 3.03 21.95 -1.22
C LYS A 144 3.12 21.07 0.03
N GLN A 145 4.31 20.57 0.38
CA GLN A 145 4.47 19.90 1.66
C GLN A 145 4.25 20.90 2.80
N ILE A 146 3.33 20.61 3.71
CA ILE A 146 2.90 21.49 4.79
C ILE A 146 3.15 20.92 6.19
N ARG A 147 3.35 19.60 6.30
CA ARG A 147 3.59 18.94 7.59
C ARG A 147 4.38 17.65 7.42
N ARG A 148 4.95 17.21 8.54
CA ARG A 148 5.46 15.87 8.75
C ARG A 148 4.95 15.35 10.09
N ILE A 149 4.40 14.15 10.09
CA ILE A 149 3.95 13.45 11.31
C ILE A 149 4.98 12.38 11.59
N GLU A 150 5.58 12.46 12.78
CA GLU A 150 6.59 11.53 13.23
C GLU A 150 6.18 10.93 14.57
N LYS A 151 6.63 9.71 14.83
CA LYS A 151 6.45 9.08 16.13
C LYS A 151 7.61 8.15 16.43
N GLU A 152 8.19 8.27 17.61
CA GLU A 152 9.18 7.30 18.05
C GLU A 152 8.60 5.88 18.07
N TYR A 153 9.38 4.95 17.53
CA TYR A 153 8.98 3.57 17.38
C TYR A 153 10.19 2.65 17.43
N GLU A 154 10.10 1.61 18.24
CA GLU A 154 11.11 0.56 18.30
C GLU A 154 10.97 -0.37 17.09
N GLN A 155 11.83 -0.18 16.10
CA GLN A 155 11.83 -0.98 14.88
C GLN A 155 12.25 -2.42 15.18
N SER A 156 11.50 -3.38 14.63
CA SER A 156 11.84 -4.80 14.76
C SER A 156 12.78 -5.20 13.63
N LYS A 157 13.94 -5.78 13.97
CA LYS A 157 14.88 -6.31 12.96
C LYS A 157 14.30 -7.52 12.22
N VAL A 158 14.72 -7.69 10.97
CA VAL A 158 14.52 -8.95 10.24
C VAL A 158 15.56 -9.95 10.72
N LEU A 159 15.09 -11.09 11.23
CA LEU A 159 15.94 -12.11 11.85
C LEU A 159 16.05 -13.36 10.97
N LYS A 160 17.03 -14.22 11.27
CA LYS A 160 17.20 -15.50 10.56
C LYS A 160 15.91 -16.33 10.50
N PRO A 161 15.16 -16.54 11.60
CA PRO A 161 13.91 -17.32 11.55
C PRO A 161 12.86 -16.74 10.59
N ASP A 162 12.84 -15.42 10.39
CA ASP A 162 11.93 -14.79 9.42
C ASP A 162 12.26 -15.26 7.99
N ILE A 163 13.55 -15.33 7.66
CA ILE A 163 14.02 -15.81 6.35
C ILE A 163 13.72 -17.30 6.17
N GLU A 164 13.88 -18.10 7.23
CA GLU A 164 13.55 -19.53 7.16
C GLU A 164 12.07 -19.78 6.95
N ASN A 165 11.21 -19.05 7.66
CA ASN A 165 9.77 -19.11 7.48
C ASN A 165 9.36 -18.65 6.07
N TYR A 166 9.95 -17.55 5.58
CA TYR A 166 9.72 -17.08 4.22
C TYR A 166 10.05 -18.16 3.18
N VAL A 167 11.23 -18.80 3.26
CA VAL A 167 11.61 -19.88 2.34
C VAL A 167 10.63 -21.05 2.43
N LYS A 168 10.22 -21.45 3.64
CA LYS A 168 9.24 -22.52 3.83
C LYS A 168 7.89 -22.19 3.16
N GLU A 169 7.42 -20.95 3.29
CA GLU A 169 6.17 -20.49 2.68
C GLU A 169 6.26 -20.46 1.15
N GLN A 170 7.37 -19.97 0.57
CA GLN A 170 7.55 -19.92 -0.89
C GLN A 170 7.47 -21.30 -1.55
N PHE A 171 7.96 -22.34 -0.89
CA PHE A 171 8.02 -23.71 -1.43
C PHE A 171 7.08 -24.68 -0.71
N GLN A 172 6.00 -24.17 -0.10
CA GLN A 172 5.08 -25.02 0.68
C GLN A 172 4.40 -26.11 -0.16
N PHE A 173 4.29 -25.93 -1.48
CA PHE A 173 3.69 -26.88 -2.41
C PHE A 173 4.72 -27.70 -3.22
N ASP A 174 6.01 -27.38 -3.14
CA ASP A 174 7.07 -28.12 -3.82
C ASP A 174 8.29 -28.31 -2.90
N ARG A 175 8.24 -29.39 -2.13
CA ARG A 175 9.29 -29.72 -1.17
C ARG A 175 10.65 -29.98 -1.85
N LYS A 176 10.68 -30.49 -3.08
CA LYS A 176 11.94 -30.82 -3.78
C LYS A 176 12.64 -29.54 -4.22
N GLU A 177 11.92 -28.62 -4.84
CA GLU A 177 12.46 -27.29 -5.18
C GLU A 177 12.84 -26.52 -3.92
N GLY A 178 12.05 -26.62 -2.84
CA GLY A 178 12.38 -26.01 -1.55
C GLY A 178 13.72 -26.48 -0.97
N ILE A 179 13.99 -27.79 -0.97
CA ILE A 179 15.29 -28.33 -0.55
C ILE A 179 16.43 -27.83 -1.46
N PHE A 180 16.19 -27.82 -2.77
CA PHE A 180 17.21 -27.41 -3.75
C PHE A 180 17.63 -25.94 -3.58
N TRP A 181 16.66 -25.03 -3.38
CA TRP A 181 16.90 -23.59 -3.30
C TRP A 181 17.21 -23.06 -1.90
N SER A 182 16.77 -23.76 -0.84
CA SER A 182 16.83 -23.28 0.55
C SER A 182 18.19 -22.69 0.94
N THR A 183 19.28 -23.43 0.76
CA THR A 183 20.63 -22.95 1.13
C THR A 183 21.03 -21.69 0.35
N THR A 184 20.76 -21.67 -0.95
CA THR A 184 21.11 -20.54 -1.82
C THR A 184 20.35 -19.28 -1.44
N ILE A 185 19.04 -19.41 -1.18
CA ILE A 185 18.21 -18.26 -0.78
C ILE A 185 18.63 -17.76 0.59
N LYS A 186 18.75 -18.64 1.60
CA LYS A 186 19.14 -18.24 2.96
C LYS A 186 20.49 -17.52 3.02
N GLN A 187 21.42 -17.83 2.12
CA GLN A 187 22.75 -17.20 2.06
C GLN A 187 22.78 -15.89 1.26
N LYS A 188 21.98 -15.79 0.20
CA LYS A 188 22.10 -14.70 -0.78
C LYS A 188 20.96 -13.69 -0.78
N LEU A 189 19.80 -14.03 -0.20
CA LEU A 189 18.65 -13.14 -0.15
C LEU A 189 19.03 -11.87 0.62
N ARG A 190 18.95 -10.72 -0.06
CA ARG A 190 19.10 -9.43 0.57
C ARG A 190 17.73 -8.96 1.03
N VAL A 191 17.63 -8.64 2.32
CA VAL A 191 16.42 -8.10 2.95
C VAL A 191 16.73 -6.77 3.61
N PRO A 192 15.73 -5.92 3.85
CA PRO A 192 15.89 -4.76 4.71
C PRO A 192 16.32 -5.16 6.12
N GLU A 193 17.03 -4.27 6.81
CA GLU A 193 17.44 -4.51 8.20
C GLU A 193 16.24 -4.59 9.16
N HIS A 194 15.22 -3.77 8.90
CA HIS A 194 14.06 -3.62 9.76
C HIS A 194 12.76 -3.99 9.04
N LYS A 195 11.85 -4.60 9.79
CA LYS A 195 10.48 -4.88 9.36
C LYS A 195 9.69 -3.58 9.22
N PRO A 196 8.67 -3.53 8.35
CA PRO A 196 7.73 -2.42 8.29
C PRO A 196 7.12 -2.13 9.66
N VAL A 197 6.97 -0.85 9.99
CA VAL A 197 6.38 -0.30 11.22
C VAL A 197 4.85 -0.25 11.13
N PHE A 198 4.31 0.09 9.96
CA PHE A 198 2.87 0.09 9.67
C PHE A 198 2.56 -0.57 8.33
N LYS A 199 1.29 -0.92 8.10
CA LYS A 199 0.81 -1.55 6.85
C LYS A 199 0.05 -0.59 5.95
N LYS A 200 -0.70 0.33 6.56
CA LYS A 200 -1.48 1.37 5.88
C LYS A 200 -1.92 2.41 6.89
N PHE A 201 -2.33 3.56 6.40
CA PHE A 201 -3.07 4.54 7.18
C PHE A 201 -4.24 5.09 6.37
N PHE A 202 -5.29 5.54 7.06
CA PHE A 202 -6.50 6.08 6.44
C PHE A 202 -7.21 7.02 7.42
N PHE A 203 -8.04 7.91 6.89
CA PHE A 203 -8.92 8.74 7.71
C PHE A 203 -10.21 8.00 8.06
N ALA A 204 -10.64 8.15 9.31
CA ALA A 204 -11.99 7.82 9.76
C ALA A 204 -12.41 8.83 10.83
N GLU A 205 -13.62 9.38 10.73
CA GLU A 205 -14.15 10.37 11.69
C GLU A 205 -13.13 11.51 11.98
N ASP A 206 -12.56 12.09 10.92
CA ASP A 206 -11.55 13.18 10.93
C ASP A 206 -10.23 12.89 11.66
N LYS A 207 -9.96 11.61 11.97
CA LYS A 207 -8.71 11.17 12.58
C LYS A 207 -7.94 10.26 11.64
N LEU A 208 -6.61 10.37 11.72
CA LEU A 208 -5.71 9.51 10.97
C LEU A 208 -5.45 8.23 11.78
N PHE A 209 -5.88 7.09 11.24
CA PHE A 209 -5.62 5.77 11.79
C PHE A 209 -4.43 5.14 11.08
N VAL A 210 -3.40 4.79 11.83
CA VAL A 210 -2.22 4.08 11.32
C VAL A 210 -2.28 2.62 11.78
N LEU A 211 -2.52 1.70 10.84
CA LEU A 211 -2.52 0.26 11.12
C LEU A 211 -1.09 -0.24 11.25
N ARG A 212 -0.70 -0.63 12.45
CA ARG A 212 0.65 -1.14 12.74
C ARG A 212 0.91 -2.49 12.09
N SER A 213 2.16 -2.74 11.78
CA SER A 213 2.62 -4.06 11.35
C SER A 213 2.66 -5.00 12.54
N GLU A 214 2.00 -6.14 12.38
CA GLU A 214 1.91 -7.16 13.40
C GLU A 214 2.92 -8.27 13.04
N ASN A 215 3.97 -8.40 13.85
CA ASN A 215 5.02 -9.41 13.73
C ASN A 215 4.48 -10.83 14.00
N GLY A 216 3.55 -11.32 13.16
CA GLY A 216 3.01 -12.68 13.22
C GLY A 216 1.65 -12.85 13.92
N ASN A 217 1.15 -11.85 14.67
CA ASN A 217 -0.19 -11.92 15.23
C ASN A 217 -1.24 -11.59 14.16
N LYS A 218 -1.98 -12.61 13.69
CA LYS A 218 -3.01 -12.43 12.65
C LYS A 218 -4.43 -12.18 13.19
N GLU A 219 -4.63 -12.19 14.51
CA GLU A 219 -5.97 -12.17 15.10
C GLU A 219 -6.46 -10.78 15.50
N ARG A 220 -5.56 -9.81 15.61
CA ARG A 220 -5.88 -8.47 16.10
C ARG A 220 -5.52 -7.41 15.06
N SER A 221 -5.84 -6.17 15.35
CA SER A 221 -5.42 -4.99 14.59
C SER A 221 -5.08 -3.90 15.59
N PHE A 222 -3.83 -3.44 15.57
CA PHE A 222 -3.34 -2.35 16.40
C PHE A 222 -3.27 -1.06 15.58
N PHE A 223 -3.91 -0.02 16.09
CA PHE A 223 -3.92 1.30 15.47
C PHE A 223 -3.26 2.30 16.40
N ASP A 224 -2.41 3.14 15.84
CA ASP A 224 -2.08 4.43 16.45
C ASP A 224 -3.00 5.47 15.80
N ILE A 225 -3.51 6.41 16.59
CA ILE A 225 -4.51 7.37 16.16
C ILE A 225 -3.95 8.76 16.37
N PHE A 226 -4.02 9.57 15.31
CA PHE A 226 -3.62 10.97 15.32
C PHE A 226 -4.85 11.83 15.01
N ASP A 227 -4.89 13.03 15.57
CA ASP A 227 -5.88 14.03 15.15
C ASP A 227 -5.56 14.58 13.74
N SER A 228 -6.44 15.45 13.24
CA SER A 228 -6.28 16.11 11.93
C SER A 228 -5.02 16.99 11.87
N GLU A 229 -4.51 17.43 13.01
CA GLU A 229 -3.25 18.18 13.12
C GLU A 229 -2.02 17.26 13.13
N GLY A 230 -2.22 15.94 13.19
CA GLY A 230 -1.15 14.96 13.20
C GLY A 230 -0.51 14.78 14.58
N LYS A 231 -1.16 15.25 15.65
CA LYS A 231 -0.72 14.99 17.01
C LYS A 231 -1.26 13.63 17.45
N TYR A 232 -0.37 12.83 18.03
CA TYR A 232 -0.72 11.51 18.55
C TYR A 232 -1.77 11.63 19.66
N SER A 233 -2.87 10.90 19.51
CA SER A 233 -3.98 10.91 20.46
C SER A 233 -3.95 9.67 21.36
N TRP A 234 -4.10 8.47 20.79
CA TRP A 234 -4.07 7.20 21.55
C TRP A 234 -3.86 5.98 20.65
N LYS A 235 -3.71 4.81 21.28
CA LYS A 235 -3.67 3.51 20.60
C LYS A 235 -5.00 2.77 20.76
N MET A 236 -5.37 1.99 19.76
CA MET A 236 -6.57 1.17 19.77
C MET A 236 -6.23 -0.25 19.32
N ARG A 237 -6.92 -1.23 19.92
CA ARG A 237 -6.78 -2.64 19.58
C ARG A 237 -8.13 -3.24 19.27
N LEU A 238 -8.29 -3.74 18.05
CA LEU A 238 -9.49 -4.45 17.61
C LEU A 238 -9.21 -5.94 17.46
N LYS A 239 -10.21 -6.78 17.77
CA LYS A 239 -10.21 -8.22 17.45
C LYS A 239 -10.75 -8.53 16.04
N ILE A 240 -10.95 -7.47 15.25
CA ILE A 240 -11.47 -7.53 13.88
C ILE A 240 -10.50 -6.80 12.96
N ARG A 241 -10.59 -7.08 11.66
CA ARG A 241 -9.80 -6.42 10.60
C ARG A 241 -10.70 -5.54 9.74
N PRO A 242 -10.74 -4.22 9.99
CA PRO A 242 -11.53 -3.29 9.20
C PRO A 242 -11.14 -3.31 7.72
N ARG A 243 -12.14 -3.49 6.86
CA ARG A 243 -12.03 -3.24 5.41
C ARG A 243 -12.40 -1.80 5.10
N ILE A 244 -13.52 -1.33 5.65
CA ILE A 244 -14.04 0.03 5.48
C ILE A 244 -14.46 0.56 6.85
N TRP A 245 -14.20 1.84 7.10
CA TRP A 245 -14.73 2.57 8.24
C TRP A 245 -15.43 3.82 7.73
N LYS A 246 -16.74 3.92 7.94
CA LYS A 246 -17.55 5.05 7.44
C LYS A 246 -18.80 5.24 8.29
N ASN A 247 -19.13 6.48 8.63
CA ASN A 247 -20.36 6.87 9.34
C ASN A 247 -20.56 6.08 10.65
N ASN A 248 -19.53 6.08 11.52
CA ASN A 248 -19.48 5.36 12.79
C ASN A 248 -19.75 3.85 12.66
N LYS A 249 -19.42 3.27 11.51
CA LYS A 249 -19.55 1.83 11.24
C LYS A 249 -18.25 1.27 10.69
N ILE A 250 -17.90 0.08 11.17
CA ILE A 250 -16.80 -0.72 10.64
C ILE A 250 -17.38 -1.88 9.85
N TYR A 251 -16.87 -2.10 8.65
CA TYR A 251 -17.21 -3.23 7.79
C TYR A 251 -16.01 -4.17 7.68
N THR A 252 -16.27 -5.46 7.83
CA THR A 252 -15.27 -6.53 7.69
C THR A 252 -15.76 -7.57 6.69
N VAL A 253 -14.84 -8.37 6.15
CA VAL A 253 -15.16 -9.58 5.40
C VAL A 253 -14.65 -10.75 6.23
N GLU A 254 -15.57 -11.58 6.69
CA GLU A 254 -15.33 -12.72 7.59
C GLU A 254 -15.84 -14.01 6.92
N LYS A 255 -15.59 -15.15 7.55
CA LYS A 255 -16.21 -16.42 7.17
C LYS A 255 -17.31 -16.77 8.18
N ASP A 256 -18.45 -17.24 7.71
CA ASP A 256 -19.46 -17.86 8.56
C ASP A 256 -19.07 -19.29 8.96
N GLU A 257 -19.96 -20.01 9.65
CA GLU A 257 -19.74 -21.37 10.15
C GLU A 257 -19.50 -22.38 9.00
N ASP A 258 -20.10 -22.13 7.83
CA ASP A 258 -19.95 -22.95 6.62
C ASP A 258 -18.74 -22.53 5.76
N GLY A 259 -18.05 -21.46 6.14
CA GLY A 259 -16.84 -20.97 5.47
C GLY A 259 -17.10 -19.97 4.33
N TYR A 260 -18.35 -19.54 4.10
CA TYR A 260 -18.69 -18.53 3.11
C TYR A 260 -18.29 -17.13 3.57
N HIS A 261 -17.90 -16.30 2.61
CA HIS A 261 -17.54 -14.91 2.90
C HIS A 261 -18.80 -14.08 3.19
N VAL A 262 -18.85 -13.50 4.39
CA VAL A 262 -19.92 -12.61 4.85
C VAL A 262 -19.39 -11.23 5.18
N VAL A 263 -20.19 -10.20 4.91
CA VAL A 263 -19.89 -8.83 5.33
C VAL A 263 -20.51 -8.61 6.71
N LYS A 264 -19.68 -8.37 7.74
CA LYS A 264 -20.17 -7.96 9.05
C LYS A 264 -20.03 -6.46 9.24
N ARG A 265 -21.03 -5.88 9.89
CA ARG A 265 -21.11 -4.44 10.17
C ARG A 265 -21.19 -4.22 11.67
N TYR A 266 -20.22 -3.48 12.20
CA TYR A 266 -20.12 -3.13 13.62
C TYR A 266 -20.44 -1.66 13.80
N LYS A 267 -21.24 -1.31 14.81
CA LYS A 267 -21.46 0.07 15.23
C LYS A 267 -20.33 0.48 16.18
N VAL A 268 -19.79 1.68 15.98
CA VAL A 268 -18.73 2.25 16.81
C VAL A 268 -19.35 3.21 17.83
N PHE A 269 -18.93 3.09 19.08
CA PHE A 269 -19.26 4.02 20.15
C PHE A 269 -17.96 4.58 20.72
N TRP A 270 -17.88 5.90 20.82
CA TRP A 270 -16.76 6.59 21.43
C TRP A 270 -17.13 6.91 22.87
N HIS A 271 -16.48 6.25 23.82
CA HIS A 271 -16.49 6.67 25.21
C HIS A 271 -15.30 7.62 25.37
N LEU A 272 -15.60 8.92 25.39
CA LEU A 272 -14.64 9.98 25.69
C LEU A 272 -14.40 10.03 27.21
#